data_AF-A0A9E8HUK3-F1
#
_entry.id   AF-A0A9E8HUK3-F1
#
_cell.length_a   1.000
_cell.length_b   1.000
_cell.length_c   1.000
_cell.angle_alpha   90.00
_cell.angle_beta   90.00
_cell.angle_gamma   90.00
#
_symmetry.space_group_name_H-M   'P 1'
#
loop_
_entity.id
_entity.type
_entity.pdbx_description
1 polymer ?
#
loop_
_entity_poly.entity_id
_entity_poly.type
_entity_poly.pdbx_seq_one_letter_code
_entity_poly.pdbx_strand_id
1 'polypeptide(L)'
;MKLLFEQQQKHLRKLNNILYVLKLWVLAVVVGSSTVNAAEQSIQAKAQKLKSEVVELNRALFELEEELLYPADTQVALFLSVKTTNKFILDSVEIKIDGKIATTYLYTESEIKALEKGGIQRLYMGNISSGPHKLTAVFNGQGANDHYFRKEKTFNFEKSNRSKFIEIGLSDSKGAEPEFQFTEWH
;
A
#
# COMPACT_ATOMS: atom_id res chain seq x y z
N MET A 1 97.09 -11.94 19.94
CA MET A 1 95.88 -12.38 20.67
C MET A 1 94.71 -11.38 20.58
N LYS A 2 94.92 -10.05 20.58
CA LYS A 2 93.83 -9.04 20.45
C LYS A 2 93.06 -9.05 19.11
N LEU A 3 93.75 -9.26 17.97
CA LEU A 3 93.14 -9.28 16.63
C LEU A 3 92.10 -10.39 16.40
N LEU A 4 92.31 -11.58 16.99
CA LEU A 4 91.37 -12.71 16.87
C LEU A 4 90.07 -12.48 17.67
N PHE A 5 90.16 -11.75 18.80
CA PHE A 5 89.01 -11.44 19.65
C PHE A 5 88.10 -10.37 19.02
N GLU A 6 88.70 -9.40 18.31
CA GLU A 6 87.98 -8.33 17.61
C GLU A 6 87.22 -8.87 16.38
N GLN A 7 87.81 -9.85 15.67
CA GLN A 7 87.18 -10.53 14.53
C GLN A 7 85.96 -11.37 14.96
N GLN A 8 86.04 -12.04 16.11
CA GLN A 8 84.91 -12.78 16.72
C GLN A 8 83.78 -11.85 17.15
N GLN A 9 84.08 -10.71 17.79
CA GLN A 9 83.06 -9.73 18.18
C GLN A 9 82.34 -9.09 16.99
N LYS A 10 83.05 -8.82 15.89
CA LYS A 10 82.46 -8.26 14.66
C LYS A 10 81.49 -9.26 13.99
N HIS A 11 81.79 -10.55 14.06
CA HIS A 11 80.92 -11.62 13.58
C HIS A 11 79.66 -11.76 14.45
N LEU A 12 79.80 -11.73 15.77
CA LEU A 12 78.68 -11.79 16.72
C LEU A 12 77.73 -10.59 16.57
N ARG A 13 78.25 -9.38 16.33
CA ARG A 13 77.43 -8.19 16.05
C ARG A 13 76.67 -8.27 14.71
N LYS A 14 77.31 -8.82 13.66
CA LYS A 14 76.63 -9.07 12.37
C LYS A 14 75.47 -10.05 12.53
N LEU A 15 75.66 -11.12 13.28
CA LEU A 15 74.62 -12.11 13.56
C LEU A 15 73.43 -11.50 14.31
N ASN A 16 73.68 -10.67 15.32
CA ASN A 16 72.60 -9.97 16.03
C ASN A 16 71.84 -8.98 15.13
N ASN A 17 72.53 -8.22 14.29
CA ASN A 17 71.85 -7.31 13.35
C ASN A 17 70.98 -8.05 12.35
N ILE A 18 71.44 -9.21 11.85
CA ILE A 18 70.64 -10.08 10.97
C ILE A 18 69.39 -10.59 11.71
N LEU A 19 69.53 -11.00 12.98
CA LEU A 19 68.40 -11.44 13.80
C LEU A 19 67.38 -10.31 14.04
N TYR A 20 67.85 -9.06 14.24
CA TYR A 20 66.97 -7.90 14.39
C TYR A 20 66.21 -7.59 13.11
N VAL A 21 66.86 -7.62 11.95
CA VAL A 21 66.21 -7.41 10.64
C VAL A 21 65.17 -8.50 10.37
N LEU A 22 65.48 -9.75 10.70
CA LEU A 22 64.55 -10.87 10.54
C LEU A 22 63.32 -10.71 11.45
N LYS A 23 63.50 -10.30 12.71
CA LYS A 23 62.39 -9.99 13.63
C LYS A 23 61.52 -8.83 13.14
N LEU A 24 62.14 -7.80 12.57
CA LEU A 24 61.44 -6.64 11.99
C LEU A 24 60.63 -7.03 10.75
N TRP A 25 61.17 -7.93 9.93
CA TRP A 25 60.47 -8.44 8.75
C TRP A 25 59.27 -9.32 9.11
N VAL A 26 59.43 -10.20 10.10
CA VAL A 26 58.33 -11.03 10.62
C VAL A 26 57.20 -10.17 11.22
N LEU A 27 57.54 -9.10 11.93
CA LEU A 27 56.54 -8.20 12.51
C LEU A 27 55.76 -7.43 11.41
N ALA A 28 56.41 -7.03 10.32
CA ALA A 28 55.75 -6.34 9.21
C ALA A 28 54.74 -7.25 8.47
N VAL A 29 55.05 -8.54 8.30
CA VAL A 29 54.17 -9.50 7.62
C VAL A 29 52.92 -9.81 8.44
N VAL A 30 53.04 -9.89 9.77
CA VAL A 30 51.90 -10.15 10.68
C VAL A 30 50.93 -8.98 10.70
N VAL A 31 51.41 -7.73 10.65
CA VAL A 31 50.55 -6.53 10.66
C VAL A 31 49.85 -6.31 9.31
N GLY A 32 50.45 -6.72 8.19
CA GLY A 32 49.82 -6.60 6.87
C GLY A 32 48.63 -7.54 6.64
N SER A 33 48.56 -8.66 7.37
CA SER A 33 47.52 -9.68 7.18
C SER A 33 46.22 -9.37 7.92
N SER A 34 46.26 -8.57 8.98
CA SER A 34 45.08 -8.26 9.81
C SER A 34 44.17 -7.19 9.20
N THR A 35 44.69 -6.29 8.37
CA THR A 35 43.92 -5.21 7.73
C THR A 35 43.10 -5.70 6.53
N VAL A 36 43.59 -6.71 5.80
CA VAL A 36 42.91 -7.29 4.64
C VAL A 36 41.68 -8.11 5.08
N ASN A 37 41.81 -8.90 6.14
CA ASN A 37 40.71 -9.68 6.72
C ASN A 37 39.54 -8.79 7.21
N ALA A 38 39.84 -7.64 7.81
CA ALA A 38 38.82 -6.72 8.30
C ALA A 38 38.00 -6.09 7.16
N ALA A 39 38.65 -5.78 6.04
CA ALA A 39 37.99 -5.23 4.86
C ALA A 39 37.07 -6.27 4.19
N GLU A 40 37.53 -7.51 4.02
CA GLU A 40 36.72 -8.62 3.47
C GLU A 40 35.50 -8.94 4.34
N GLN A 41 35.68 -8.98 5.66
CA GLN A 41 34.57 -9.18 6.61
C GLN A 41 33.52 -8.06 6.50
N SER A 42 33.93 -6.80 6.29
CA SER A 42 33.02 -5.68 6.14
C SER A 42 32.19 -5.74 4.85
N ILE A 43 32.77 -6.27 3.76
CA ILE A 43 32.09 -6.43 2.46
C ILE A 43 31.14 -7.62 2.51
N GLN A 44 31.54 -8.73 3.12
CA GLN A 44 30.66 -9.88 3.35
C GLN A 44 29.48 -9.52 4.25
N ALA A 45 29.69 -8.72 5.30
CA ALA A 45 28.61 -8.24 6.16
C ALA A 45 27.59 -7.38 5.38
N LYS A 46 28.05 -6.51 4.47
CA LYS A 46 27.18 -5.71 3.59
C LYS A 46 26.39 -6.58 2.60
N ALA A 47 27.04 -7.57 2.00
CA ALA A 47 26.37 -8.50 1.08
C ALA A 47 25.31 -9.37 1.80
N GLN A 48 25.59 -9.79 3.03
CA GLN A 48 24.65 -10.56 3.85
C GLN A 48 23.43 -9.72 4.26
N LYS A 49 23.63 -8.44 4.59
CA LYS A 49 22.55 -7.49 4.88
C LYS A 49 21.66 -7.22 3.65
N LEU A 50 22.25 -7.04 2.47
CA LEU A 50 21.48 -6.88 1.23
C LEU A 50 20.66 -8.13 0.88
N LYS A 51 21.23 -9.32 1.11
CA LYS A 51 20.50 -10.58 0.93
C LYS A 51 19.32 -10.72 1.90
N SER A 52 19.49 -10.34 3.17
CA SER A 52 18.37 -10.37 4.13
C SER A 52 17.27 -9.39 3.74
N GLU A 53 17.63 -8.17 3.31
CA GLU A 53 16.66 -7.16 2.85
C GLU A 53 15.87 -7.62 1.62
N VAL A 54 16.51 -8.30 0.66
CA VAL A 54 15.82 -8.87 -0.52
C VAL A 54 14.89 -10.03 -0.13
N VAL A 55 15.28 -10.86 0.84
CA VAL A 55 14.44 -11.96 1.35
C VAL A 55 13.24 -11.41 2.13
N GLU A 56 13.43 -10.37 2.94
CA GLU A 56 12.33 -9.69 3.63
C GLU A 56 11.37 -9.02 2.66
N LEU A 57 11.88 -8.36 1.61
CA LEU A 57 11.05 -7.73 0.58
C LEU A 57 10.24 -8.76 -0.21
N ASN A 58 10.86 -9.88 -0.59
CA ASN A 58 10.15 -10.97 -1.28
C ASN A 58 9.08 -11.61 -0.38
N ARG A 59 9.32 -11.71 0.95
CA ARG A 59 8.29 -12.20 1.88
C ARG A 59 7.13 -11.23 2.01
N ALA A 60 7.40 -9.93 2.08
CA ALA A 60 6.36 -8.90 2.07
C ALA A 60 5.56 -8.90 0.75
N LEU A 61 6.21 -9.19 -0.38
CA LEU A 61 5.54 -9.33 -1.67
C LEU A 61 4.65 -10.59 -1.71
N PHE A 62 5.10 -11.71 -1.15
CA PHE A 62 4.32 -12.95 -1.05
C PHE A 62 3.12 -12.81 -0.11
N GLU A 63 3.29 -12.17 1.05
CA GLU A 63 2.19 -11.84 1.98
C GLU A 63 1.14 -10.92 1.31
N LEU A 64 1.57 -9.99 0.44
CA LEU A 64 0.69 -9.12 -0.34
C LEU A 64 -0.01 -9.86 -1.50
N GLU A 65 0.64 -10.86 -2.11
CA GLU A 65 0.04 -11.71 -3.15
C GLU A 65 -1.04 -12.65 -2.58
N GLU A 66 -0.84 -13.24 -1.40
CA GLU A 66 -1.80 -14.19 -0.80
C GLU A 66 -3.14 -13.50 -0.41
N GLU A 67 -3.10 -12.24 0.03
CA GLU A 67 -4.29 -11.43 0.34
C GLU A 67 -5.13 -11.09 -0.91
N LEU A 68 -4.51 -11.01 -2.08
CA LEU A 68 -5.19 -10.73 -3.36
C LEU A 68 -5.80 -11.98 -4.02
N LEU A 69 -5.33 -13.17 -3.69
CA LEU A 69 -5.69 -14.41 -4.40
C LEU A 69 -6.95 -15.11 -3.87
N TYR A 70 -7.43 -14.78 -2.66
CA TYR A 70 -8.64 -15.40 -2.06
C TYR A 70 -9.58 -14.40 -1.34
N PRO A 71 -10.18 -13.43 -2.05
CA PRO A 71 -11.09 -12.45 -1.44
C PRO A 71 -12.50 -13.03 -1.29
N ALA A 72 -12.69 -14.04 -0.42
CA ALA A 72 -14.02 -14.60 -0.20
C ALA A 72 -14.96 -13.59 0.50
N ASP A 73 -14.41 -12.71 1.35
CA ASP A 73 -15.19 -11.85 2.25
C ASP A 73 -14.84 -10.35 2.15
N THR A 74 -14.04 -9.91 1.17
CA THR A 74 -13.65 -8.49 1.01
C THR A 74 -14.57 -7.68 0.10
N GLN A 75 -15.76 -8.21 -0.21
CA GLN A 75 -16.70 -7.57 -1.13
C GLN A 75 -17.40 -6.35 -0.52
N VAL A 76 -17.59 -5.34 -1.35
CA VAL A 76 -18.50 -4.23 -1.12
C VAL A 76 -19.53 -4.21 -2.23
N ALA A 77 -20.80 -4.17 -1.85
CA ALA A 77 -21.91 -3.97 -2.77
C ALA A 77 -22.68 -2.69 -2.42
N LEU A 78 -22.92 -1.88 -3.45
CA LEU A 78 -23.63 -0.61 -3.34
C LEU A 78 -24.99 -0.74 -4.03
N PHE A 79 -26.02 -0.30 -3.35
CA PHE A 79 -27.40 -0.33 -3.85
C PHE A 79 -28.00 1.07 -3.90
N LEU A 80 -28.93 1.27 -4.83
CA LEU A 80 -29.75 2.46 -4.94
C LEU A 80 -31.20 2.10 -4.71
N SER A 81 -31.88 2.88 -3.88
CA SER A 81 -33.34 2.90 -3.77
C SER A 81 -33.85 4.33 -3.95
N VAL A 82 -35.02 4.45 -4.59
CA VAL A 82 -35.63 5.75 -4.91
C VAL A 82 -37.04 5.78 -4.35
N LYS A 83 -37.34 6.79 -3.54
CA LYS A 83 -38.64 7.05 -2.91
C LYS A 83 -39.01 8.51 -3.14
N THR A 84 -39.19 8.89 -4.40
CA THR A 84 -39.59 10.24 -4.82
C THR A 84 -41.04 10.21 -5.32
N THR A 85 -41.78 11.30 -5.10
CA THR A 85 -43.17 11.49 -5.53
C THR A 85 -43.24 12.73 -6.43
N ASN A 86 -42.51 12.68 -7.56
CA ASN A 86 -42.50 13.67 -8.65
C ASN A 86 -41.72 14.97 -8.44
N LYS A 87 -40.92 15.14 -7.38
CA LYS A 87 -40.12 16.37 -7.20
C LYS A 87 -38.75 16.33 -7.86
N PHE A 88 -38.18 15.15 -7.97
CA PHE A 88 -36.86 14.93 -8.55
C PHE A 88 -36.87 13.64 -9.37
N ILE A 89 -36.53 13.77 -10.65
CA ILE A 89 -36.38 12.66 -11.59
C ILE A 89 -34.89 12.42 -11.74
N LEU A 90 -34.44 11.22 -11.39
CA LEU A 90 -33.04 10.82 -11.50
C LEU A 90 -32.70 10.52 -12.96
N ASP A 91 -31.60 11.08 -13.46
CA ASP A 91 -31.11 10.80 -14.82
C ASP A 91 -29.86 9.94 -14.79
N SER A 92 -28.93 10.24 -13.88
CA SER A 92 -27.66 9.53 -13.82
C SER A 92 -27.07 9.46 -12.42
N VAL A 93 -26.28 8.42 -12.20
CA VAL A 93 -25.47 8.23 -10.99
C VAL A 93 -24.03 7.93 -11.38
N GLU A 94 -23.10 8.60 -10.71
CA GLU A 94 -21.68 8.30 -10.75
C GLU A 94 -21.21 7.98 -9.32
N ILE A 95 -20.61 6.81 -9.14
CA ILE A 95 -20.08 6.35 -7.86
C ILE A 95 -18.56 6.38 -7.94
N LYS A 96 -17.95 6.98 -6.93
CA LYS A 96 -16.52 6.91 -6.68
C LYS A 96 -16.22 6.28 -5.34
N ILE A 97 -15.18 5.46 -5.31
CA ILE A 97 -14.59 4.94 -4.07
C ILE A 97 -13.17 5.49 -4.03
N ASP A 98 -12.84 6.22 -2.96
CA ASP A 98 -11.54 6.88 -2.75
C ASP A 98 -11.14 7.79 -3.92
N GLY A 99 -12.12 8.47 -4.50
CA GLY A 99 -11.93 9.39 -5.62
C GLY A 99 -11.78 8.72 -6.99
N LYS A 100 -11.73 7.38 -7.06
CA LYS A 100 -11.71 6.62 -8.33
C LYS A 100 -13.13 6.28 -8.76
N ILE A 101 -13.46 6.48 -10.03
CA ILE A 101 -14.77 6.13 -10.59
C ILE A 101 -14.92 4.60 -10.55
N ALA A 102 -15.91 4.14 -9.79
CA ALA A 102 -16.27 2.73 -9.66
C ALA A 102 -17.37 2.35 -10.66
N THR A 103 -18.36 3.23 -10.87
CA THR A 103 -19.40 3.04 -11.89
C THR A 103 -20.02 4.38 -12.29
N THR A 104 -20.53 4.46 -13.52
CA THR A 104 -21.39 5.55 -13.99
C THR A 104 -22.56 4.91 -14.73
N TYR A 105 -23.78 5.32 -14.42
CA TYR A 105 -25.00 4.77 -15.00
C TYR A 105 -25.97 5.87 -15.40
N LEU A 106 -26.56 5.71 -16.59
CA LEU A 106 -27.62 6.56 -17.13
C LEU A 106 -28.91 5.76 -17.16
N TYR A 107 -29.98 6.37 -16.65
CA TYR A 107 -31.26 5.72 -16.50
C TYR A 107 -32.19 5.99 -17.66
N THR A 108 -32.99 4.99 -18.01
CA THR A 108 -34.19 5.18 -18.83
C THR A 108 -35.39 5.52 -17.94
N GLU A 109 -36.40 6.17 -18.52
CA GLU A 109 -37.65 6.45 -17.80
C GLU A 109 -38.31 5.19 -17.20
N SER A 110 -38.18 4.05 -17.89
CA SER A 110 -38.75 2.79 -17.44
C SER A 110 -38.05 2.24 -16.19
N GLU A 111 -36.74 2.43 -16.09
CA GLU A 111 -35.95 2.01 -14.93
C GLU A 111 -36.21 2.92 -13.73
N ILE A 112 -36.33 4.24 -13.95
CA ILE A 112 -36.72 5.17 -12.88
C ILE A 112 -38.09 4.82 -12.33
N LYS A 113 -39.08 4.59 -13.19
CA LYS A 113 -40.42 4.16 -12.75
C LYS A 113 -40.39 2.84 -11.97
N ALA A 114 -39.45 1.94 -12.26
CA ALA A 114 -39.28 0.71 -11.51
C ALA A 114 -38.66 0.97 -10.12
N LEU A 115 -37.66 1.84 -10.04
CA LEU A 115 -37.04 2.24 -8.79
C LEU A 115 -38.04 2.97 -7.87
N GLU A 116 -38.81 3.91 -8.40
CA GLU A 116 -39.86 4.65 -7.66
C GLU A 116 -40.96 3.72 -7.10
N LYS A 117 -41.20 2.57 -7.74
CA LYS A 117 -42.13 1.53 -7.26
C LYS A 117 -41.52 0.61 -6.19
N GLY A 118 -40.35 0.94 -5.66
CA GLY A 118 -39.64 0.16 -4.64
C GLY A 118 -38.63 -0.83 -5.22
N GLY A 119 -38.25 -0.69 -6.49
CA GLY A 119 -37.13 -1.41 -7.05
C GLY A 119 -35.82 -1.00 -6.36
N ILE A 120 -34.91 -1.98 -6.22
CA ILE A 120 -33.56 -1.76 -5.70
C ILE A 120 -32.58 -2.18 -6.78
N GLN A 121 -31.66 -1.29 -7.15
CA GLN A 121 -30.61 -1.60 -8.11
C GLN A 121 -29.27 -1.76 -7.41
N ARG A 122 -28.50 -2.76 -7.83
CA ARG A 122 -27.09 -2.88 -7.49
C ARG A 122 -26.25 -2.01 -8.44
N LEU A 123 -25.66 -0.94 -7.92
CA LEU A 123 -24.82 -0.01 -8.68
C LEU A 123 -23.41 -0.55 -8.88
N TYR A 124 -22.84 -1.15 -7.83
CA TYR A 124 -21.47 -1.63 -7.83
C TYR A 124 -21.36 -2.88 -6.96
N MET A 125 -20.45 -3.78 -7.35
CA MET A 125 -20.04 -4.91 -6.54
C MET A 125 -18.57 -5.20 -6.86
N GLY A 126 -17.71 -5.16 -5.86
CA GLY A 126 -16.29 -5.42 -6.05
C GLY A 126 -15.53 -5.50 -4.75
N ASN A 127 -14.29 -5.94 -4.84
CA ASN A 127 -13.41 -6.04 -3.68
C ASN A 127 -12.72 -4.70 -3.44
N ILE A 128 -12.63 -4.32 -2.17
CA ILE A 128 -11.78 -3.21 -1.72
C ILE A 128 -10.98 -3.68 -0.50
N SER A 129 -9.82 -3.07 -0.26
CA SER A 129 -8.97 -3.38 0.89
C SER A 129 -9.72 -3.20 2.21
N SER A 130 -9.22 -3.80 3.30
CA SER A 130 -9.69 -3.45 4.63
C SER A 130 -9.20 -2.05 5.02
N GLY A 131 -9.97 -1.33 5.85
CA GLY A 131 -9.62 0.01 6.33
C GLY A 131 -10.66 1.08 6.02
N PRO A 132 -10.32 2.37 6.24
CA PRO A 132 -11.22 3.49 5.99
C PRO A 132 -11.33 3.79 4.49
N HIS A 133 -12.57 3.93 4.02
CA HIS A 133 -12.88 4.27 2.64
C HIS A 133 -13.86 5.43 2.56
N LYS A 134 -13.75 6.18 1.45
CA LYS A 134 -14.64 7.28 1.12
C LYS A 134 -15.48 6.95 -0.09
N LEU A 135 -16.77 6.76 0.12
CA LEU A 135 -17.77 6.66 -0.94
C LEU A 135 -18.24 8.07 -1.33
N THR A 136 -18.20 8.39 -2.61
CA THR A 136 -18.77 9.60 -3.17
C THR A 136 -19.78 9.23 -4.25
N ALA A 137 -21.02 9.67 -4.09
CA ALA A 137 -22.08 9.46 -5.06
C ALA A 137 -22.50 10.82 -5.65
N VAL A 138 -22.46 10.91 -6.97
CA VAL A 138 -22.87 12.10 -7.73
C VAL A 138 -24.15 11.77 -8.48
N PHE A 139 -25.21 12.49 -8.15
CA PHE A 139 -26.54 12.32 -8.72
C PHE A 139 -26.83 13.48 -9.66
N ASN A 140 -27.29 13.17 -10.86
CA ASN A 140 -27.79 14.16 -11.81
C ASN A 140 -29.27 13.88 -12.08
N GLY A 141 -30.07 14.93 -12.17
CA GLY A 141 -31.50 14.78 -12.40
C GLY A 141 -32.25 16.09 -12.52
N GLN A 142 -33.50 16.02 -12.96
CA GLN A 142 -34.37 17.16 -13.16
C GLN A 142 -35.31 17.35 -11.96
N GLY A 143 -35.36 18.56 -11.41
CA GLY A 143 -36.31 18.91 -10.36
C GLY A 143 -37.64 19.45 -10.90
N ALA A 144 -38.63 19.63 -10.01
CA ALA A 144 -40.01 20.02 -10.33
C ALA A 144 -40.20 21.30 -11.19
N ASN A 145 -39.18 22.17 -11.28
CA ASN A 145 -39.22 23.43 -12.03
C ASN A 145 -38.35 23.40 -13.31
N ASP A 146 -38.10 22.22 -13.89
CA ASP A 146 -37.23 22.05 -15.07
C ASP A 146 -35.76 22.47 -14.82
N HIS A 147 -35.38 22.57 -13.54
CA HIS A 147 -34.02 22.88 -13.15
C HIS A 147 -33.21 21.59 -13.03
N TYR A 148 -32.09 21.52 -13.74
CA TYR A 148 -31.18 20.39 -13.66
C TYR A 148 -30.28 20.51 -12.43
N PHE A 149 -30.27 19.47 -11.60
CA PHE A 149 -29.44 19.41 -10.40
C PHE A 149 -28.31 18.41 -10.57
N ARG A 150 -27.13 18.78 -10.09
CA ARG A 150 -25.99 17.89 -9.86
C ARG A 150 -25.64 17.95 -8.38
N LYS A 151 -25.82 16.84 -7.67
CA LYS A 151 -25.51 16.76 -6.23
C LYS A 151 -24.46 15.72 -5.95
N GLU A 152 -23.42 16.13 -5.24
CA GLU A 152 -22.41 15.23 -4.69
C GLU A 152 -22.69 14.96 -3.21
N LYS A 153 -22.62 13.70 -2.82
CA LYS A 153 -22.75 13.24 -1.44
C LYS A 153 -21.63 12.28 -1.10
N THR A 154 -21.05 12.46 0.07
CA THR A 154 -19.91 11.68 0.54
C THR A 154 -20.28 10.95 1.82
N PHE A 155 -19.85 9.69 1.91
CA PHE A 155 -20.04 8.83 3.06
C PHE A 155 -18.71 8.11 3.36
N ASN A 156 -18.22 8.25 4.59
CA ASN A 156 -17.03 7.53 5.03
C ASN A 156 -17.47 6.26 5.73
N PHE A 157 -16.86 5.14 5.40
CA PHE A 157 -17.16 3.85 6.00
C PHE A 157 -15.88 3.06 6.25
N GLU A 158 -15.91 2.20 7.26
CA GLU A 158 -14.80 1.30 7.58
C GLU A 158 -15.05 -0.08 6.97
N LYS A 159 -14.15 -0.58 6.12
CA LYS A 159 -14.20 -1.94 5.59
C LYS A 159 -13.47 -2.90 6.52
N SER A 160 -14.20 -3.86 7.07
CA SER A 160 -13.63 -4.99 7.79
C SER A 160 -13.28 -6.14 6.83
N ASN A 161 -12.82 -7.26 7.36
CA ASN A 161 -12.62 -8.51 6.61
C ASN A 161 -13.93 -9.22 6.19
N ARG A 162 -15.11 -8.61 6.39
CA ARG A 162 -16.42 -9.17 6.00
C ARG A 162 -17.09 -8.36 4.90
N SER A 163 -17.96 -9.00 4.14
CA SER A 163 -18.77 -8.33 3.11
C SER A 163 -19.54 -7.16 3.71
N LYS A 164 -19.57 -6.04 2.99
CA LYS A 164 -20.28 -4.83 3.41
C LYS A 164 -21.25 -4.39 2.32
N PHE A 165 -22.48 -4.11 2.74
CA PHE A 165 -23.53 -3.64 1.86
C PHE A 165 -23.91 -2.22 2.28
N ILE A 166 -24.00 -1.33 1.30
CA ILE A 166 -24.37 0.06 1.54
C ILE A 166 -25.52 0.38 0.60
N GLU A 167 -26.66 0.76 1.18
CA GLU A 167 -27.79 1.31 0.46
C GLU A 167 -27.68 2.83 0.42
N ILE A 168 -27.85 3.39 -0.77
CA ILE A 168 -28.01 4.81 -1.00
C ILE A 168 -29.49 5.06 -1.28
N GLY A 169 -30.16 5.67 -0.31
CA GLY A 169 -31.56 6.05 -0.41
C GLY A 169 -31.69 7.47 -0.95
N LEU A 170 -32.49 7.63 -1.99
CA LEU A 170 -32.90 8.91 -2.55
C LEU A 170 -34.37 9.16 -2.19
N SER A 171 -34.67 10.26 -1.50
CA SER A 171 -36.04 10.64 -1.13
C SER A 171 -36.33 12.11 -1.38
N ASP A 172 -37.61 12.46 -1.48
CA ASP A 172 -38.02 13.85 -1.53
C ASP A 172 -37.71 14.58 -0.23
N SER A 173 -37.31 15.85 -0.31
CA SER A 173 -37.25 16.74 0.86
C SER A 173 -38.40 17.74 0.88
N LYS A 174 -38.49 18.52 1.98
CA LYS A 174 -39.40 19.67 2.06
C LYS A 174 -38.98 20.83 1.15
N GLY A 175 -37.70 20.89 0.78
CA GLY A 175 -37.14 21.89 -0.13
C GLY A 175 -37.17 21.44 -1.60
N ALA A 176 -36.46 22.20 -2.44
CA ALA A 176 -36.30 21.90 -3.87
C ALA A 176 -35.26 20.79 -4.14
N GLU A 177 -34.34 20.56 -3.20
CA GLU A 177 -33.30 19.53 -3.34
C GLU A 177 -33.79 18.18 -2.80
N PRO A 178 -33.43 17.04 -3.40
CA PRO A 178 -33.69 15.73 -2.82
C PRO A 178 -32.80 15.46 -1.59
N GLU A 179 -33.29 14.59 -0.71
CA GLU A 179 -32.56 14.08 0.44
C GLU A 179 -31.85 12.76 0.08
N PHE A 180 -30.64 12.60 0.59
CA PHE A 180 -29.80 11.42 0.36
C PHE A 180 -29.39 10.83 1.69
N GLN A 181 -29.66 9.53 1.86
CA GLN A 181 -29.32 8.79 3.08
C GLN A 181 -28.45 7.59 2.73
N PHE A 182 -27.40 7.36 3.50
CA PHE A 182 -26.60 6.14 3.41
C PHE A 182 -26.96 5.24 4.59
N THR A 183 -27.27 3.98 4.28
CA THR A 183 -27.57 2.96 5.29
C THR A 183 -26.64 1.78 5.08
N GLU A 184 -25.91 1.40 6.13
CA GLU A 184 -25.09 0.19 6.12
C GLU A 184 -25.95 -1.02 6.51
N TRP A 185 -25.81 -2.12 5.79
CA TRP A 185 -26.36 -3.42 6.18
C TRP A 185 -25.21 -4.36 6.58
N HIS A 186 -25.45 -5.22 7.59
CA HIS A 186 -24.49 -6.19 8.13
C HIS A 186 -24.89 -7.62 7.81
#